data_AF-A0A5J9URZ5-F1
#
_entry.id   AF-A0A5J9URZ5-F1
#
_cell.length_a   1.000
_cell.length_b   1.000
_cell.length_c   1.000
_cell.angle_alpha   90.00
_cell.angle_beta   90.00
_cell.angle_gamma   90.00
#
_symmetry.space_group_name_H-M   'P 1'
#
loop_
_entity.id
_entity.type
_entity.pdbx_description
1 polymer ?
#
loop_
_entity_poly.entity_id
_entity_poly.type
_entity_poly.pdbx_seq_one_letter_code
_entity_poly.pdbx_strand_id
1 'polypeptide(L)'
;MAEKTRANDAAWSDQEDRISALPDGVLEHILGFLPAHQAEQTSVLAPRWRHLWKSTRRLHITSLSGRLQRHNISNFVSPLLLLRGHITLDEVKFDFEPYLHLHHDIAIWIRHALLCKAQVVIVHFNNVKLGDPPLVSNHLRRIELESVDLEGKFLSFASCPSLEVLKMKNCEINLGRISSQSLKHLRIEYCTFRCLERTHISVPSLIILRLNDFMGTTPLLQAMPSLDIASVEPDVDIDDYCYEADFEGCCGLCAKCCGDDDHKGSCFVFGRDLRWCPVFSNLKTLWLNEWCVAAGFDPLICLLEHSPVLEKLTLQLSKGQKWTKQTVGSTYKLPTISGRLNIVEIKCAKVDSRVYKILHFLSKIVLQVNIIMESKSSR
;
A
#
# COMPACT_ATOMS: atom_id res chain seq x y z
N MET A 1 -83.37 6.77 22.61
CA MET A 1 -82.58 7.97 22.92
C MET A 1 -81.17 7.49 23.19
N ALA A 2 -80.19 7.57 22.28
CA ALA A 2 -79.49 8.78 21.77
C ALA A 2 -79.00 9.64 22.96
N GLU A 3 -77.73 10.01 23.17
CA GLU A 3 -76.60 10.43 22.31
C GLU A 3 -75.26 10.06 23.01
N LYS A 4 -74.24 9.51 22.35
CA LYS A 4 -73.17 10.17 21.57
C LYS A 4 -72.41 11.30 22.32
N THR A 5 -71.21 10.98 22.82
CA THR A 5 -70.10 11.97 22.86
C THR A 5 -68.80 11.29 22.45
N ARG A 6 -68.34 11.65 21.24
CA ARG A 6 -66.99 11.47 20.69
C ARG A 6 -66.13 12.68 21.11
N ALA A 7 -64.81 12.52 20.98
CA ALA A 7 -63.72 13.50 21.21
C ALA A 7 -63.32 13.56 22.70
N ASN A 8 -62.05 13.52 23.10
CA ASN A 8 -60.75 13.88 22.53
C ASN A 8 -59.71 13.21 23.47
N ASP A 9 -58.55 12.68 23.10
CA ASP A 9 -57.42 13.37 22.46
C ASP A 9 -56.50 12.35 21.78
N ALA A 10 -56.60 12.28 20.45
CA ALA A 10 -55.53 11.78 19.62
C ALA A 10 -54.52 12.93 19.46
N ALA A 11 -53.57 13.02 20.37
CA ALA A 11 -52.53 14.04 20.32
C ALA A 11 -51.18 13.47 20.77
N TRP A 12 -50.79 12.31 20.28
CA TRP A 12 -49.41 11.82 20.42
C TRP A 12 -48.72 11.81 19.05
N SER A 13 -47.94 12.86 18.85
CA SER A 13 -46.82 13.02 17.91
C SER A 13 -47.05 12.54 16.48
N ASP A 14 -47.63 13.42 15.68
CA ASP A 14 -47.42 13.48 14.23
C ASP A 14 -45.97 13.95 13.96
N GLN A 15 -45.00 13.14 14.40
CA GLN A 15 -43.61 13.37 14.08
C GLN A 15 -43.45 12.94 12.63
N GLU A 16 -43.65 13.90 11.72
CA GLU A 16 -43.54 13.71 10.27
C GLU A 16 -42.37 12.76 9.98
N ASP A 17 -42.65 11.64 9.32
CA ASP A 17 -41.61 10.70 8.88
C ASP A 17 -40.84 11.35 7.72
N ARG A 18 -39.93 12.25 8.10
CA ARG A 18 -39.10 13.03 7.20
C ARG A 18 -38.13 12.16 6.41
N ILE A 19 -37.83 10.94 6.88
CA ILE A 19 -36.96 9.99 6.18
C ILE A 19 -37.74 9.34 5.04
N SER A 20 -38.97 8.89 5.28
CA SER A 20 -39.84 8.37 4.21
C SER A 20 -40.25 9.44 3.18
N ALA A 21 -40.13 10.72 3.49
CA ALA A 21 -40.36 11.82 2.54
C ALA A 21 -39.19 12.04 1.55
N LEU A 22 -38.00 11.48 1.80
CA LEU A 22 -36.84 11.67 0.92
C LEU A 22 -37.01 10.96 -0.43
N PRO A 23 -36.44 11.48 -1.54
CA PRO A 23 -36.39 10.78 -2.83
C PRO A 23 -35.57 9.48 -2.79
N ASP A 24 -35.92 8.51 -3.64
CA ASP A 24 -35.25 7.20 -3.68
C ASP A 24 -33.73 7.31 -3.84
N GLY A 25 -33.25 8.18 -4.74
CA GLY A 25 -31.81 8.37 -4.96
C GLY A 25 -31.06 8.87 -3.72
N VAL A 26 -31.71 9.62 -2.82
CA VAL A 26 -31.13 10.05 -1.54
C VAL A 26 -31.08 8.88 -0.56
N LEU A 27 -32.15 8.09 -0.49
CA LEU A 27 -32.21 6.90 0.34
C LEU A 27 -31.18 5.86 -0.09
N GLU A 28 -31.06 5.59 -1.40
CA GLU A 28 -30.03 4.72 -1.97
C GLU A 28 -28.61 5.20 -1.63
N HIS A 29 -28.38 6.52 -1.65
CA HIS A 29 -27.11 7.09 -1.25
C HIS A 29 -26.83 6.87 0.24
N ILE A 30 -27.81 7.11 1.11
CA ILE A 30 -27.70 6.87 2.57
C ILE A 30 -27.44 5.39 2.87
N LEU A 31 -28.18 4.48 2.24
CA LEU A 31 -28.02 3.04 2.42
C LEU A 31 -26.64 2.55 1.97
N GLY A 32 -26.02 3.20 0.99
CA GLY A 32 -24.65 2.88 0.54
C GLY A 32 -23.56 3.14 1.58
N PHE A 33 -23.85 3.88 2.67
CA PHE A 33 -22.91 4.05 3.80
C PHE A 33 -23.10 3.01 4.90
N LEU A 34 -24.19 2.25 4.88
CA LEU A 34 -24.44 1.19 5.83
C LEU A 34 -23.71 -0.10 5.41
N PRO A 35 -23.30 -0.94 6.38
CA PRO A 35 -23.01 -2.34 6.09
C PRO A 35 -24.16 -2.99 5.33
N ALA A 36 -23.82 -3.81 4.33
CA ALA A 36 -24.78 -4.38 3.38
C ALA A 36 -25.93 -5.14 4.06
N HIS A 37 -25.63 -5.83 5.16
CA HIS A 37 -26.63 -6.55 5.96
C HIS A 37 -27.62 -5.61 6.67
N GLN A 38 -27.18 -4.43 7.12
CA GLN A 38 -28.06 -3.41 7.70
C GLN A 38 -28.87 -2.72 6.62
N ALA A 39 -28.26 -2.44 5.47
CA ALA A 39 -28.98 -1.88 4.32
C ALA A 39 -30.11 -2.81 3.86
N GLU A 40 -29.85 -4.12 3.78
CA GLU A 40 -30.89 -5.11 3.47
C GLU A 40 -31.99 -5.17 4.54
N GLN A 41 -31.64 -5.06 5.83
CA GLN A 41 -32.63 -5.03 6.92
C GLN A 41 -33.62 -3.86 6.81
N THR A 42 -33.25 -2.75 6.16
CA THR A 42 -34.21 -1.65 5.93
C THR A 42 -35.38 -2.04 5.02
N SER A 43 -35.27 -3.16 4.29
CA SER A 43 -36.33 -3.67 3.40
C SER A 43 -37.66 -3.99 4.09
N VAL A 44 -37.66 -4.17 5.42
CA VAL A 44 -38.87 -4.46 6.20
C VAL A 44 -39.57 -3.20 6.73
N LEU A 45 -38.96 -2.01 6.59
CA LEU A 45 -39.51 -0.75 7.13
C LEU A 45 -40.80 -0.34 6.42
N ALA A 46 -40.83 -0.43 5.09
CA ALA A 46 -42.04 -0.23 4.28
C ALA A 46 -41.87 -0.86 2.89
N PRO A 47 -42.97 -1.06 2.13
CA PRO A 47 -42.90 -1.63 0.77
C PRO A 47 -41.92 -0.91 -0.16
N ARG A 48 -41.78 0.40 -0.01
CA ARG A 48 -40.85 1.25 -0.77
C ARG A 48 -39.38 0.89 -0.53
N TRP A 49 -39.01 0.54 0.70
CA TRP A 49 -37.63 0.23 1.08
C TRP A 49 -37.15 -1.15 0.60
N ARG A 50 -38.08 -2.01 0.16
CA ARG A 50 -37.82 -3.42 -0.18
C ARG A 50 -36.69 -3.62 -1.19
N HIS A 51 -36.47 -2.65 -2.08
CA HIS A 51 -35.53 -2.77 -3.20
C HIS A 51 -34.45 -1.69 -3.25
N LEU A 52 -34.51 -0.66 -2.40
CA LEU A 52 -33.57 0.47 -2.44
C LEU A 52 -32.12 0.03 -2.24
N TRP A 53 -31.88 -0.90 -1.33
CA TRP A 53 -30.52 -1.39 -1.06
C TRP A 53 -29.87 -2.02 -2.31
N LYS A 54 -30.64 -2.56 -3.26
CA LYS A 54 -30.11 -3.16 -4.50
C LYS A 54 -29.53 -2.12 -5.45
N SER A 55 -30.05 -0.90 -5.44
CA SER A 55 -29.59 0.18 -6.32
C SER A 55 -28.38 0.95 -5.76
N THR A 56 -27.95 0.64 -4.54
CA THR A 56 -26.81 1.31 -3.88
C THR A 56 -25.54 1.19 -4.72
N ARG A 57 -24.84 2.31 -4.96
CA ARG A 57 -23.58 2.31 -5.72
C ARG A 57 -22.34 2.04 -4.87
N ARG A 58 -22.49 2.06 -3.55
CA ARG A 58 -21.44 1.73 -2.59
C ARG A 58 -21.88 0.51 -1.82
N LEU A 59 -20.98 -0.46 -1.70
CA LEU A 59 -21.26 -1.71 -1.01
C LEU A 59 -20.18 -1.96 0.04
N HIS A 60 -20.59 -1.95 1.31
CA HIS A 60 -19.71 -2.27 2.44
C HIS A 60 -20.09 -3.62 3.03
N ILE A 61 -19.28 -4.64 2.79
CA ILE A 61 -19.49 -5.99 3.29
C ILE A 61 -18.61 -6.19 4.51
N THR A 62 -19.25 -6.36 5.66
CA THR A 62 -18.55 -6.57 6.93
C THR A 62 -18.81 -7.96 7.49
N SER A 63 -17.96 -8.41 8.42
CA SER A 63 -18.32 -9.51 9.32
C SER A 63 -19.66 -9.25 10.01
N LEU A 64 -20.50 -10.28 10.08
CA LEU A 64 -21.74 -10.25 10.86
C LEU A 64 -21.40 -10.43 12.33
N SER A 65 -21.69 -9.43 13.16
CA SER A 65 -21.54 -9.54 14.62
C SER A 65 -22.66 -10.40 15.22
N GLY A 66 -22.34 -11.30 16.15
CA GLY A 66 -23.32 -12.11 16.91
C GLY A 66 -23.37 -13.60 16.54
N ARG A 67 -24.48 -14.29 16.90
CA ARG A 67 -24.67 -15.76 16.78
C ARG A 67 -24.60 -16.36 15.35
N LEU A 68 -24.37 -15.54 14.32
CA LEU A 68 -24.18 -15.98 12.92
C LEU A 68 -22.71 -16.36 12.63
N GLN A 69 -21.89 -16.48 13.67
CA GLN A 69 -20.49 -16.86 13.57
C GLN A 69 -20.30 -18.28 13.02
N ARG A 70 -19.32 -18.38 12.12
CA ARG A 70 -18.63 -19.57 11.54
C ARG A 70 -19.24 -20.23 10.32
N HIS A 71 -20.54 -20.11 10.08
CA HIS A 71 -21.13 -20.72 8.89
C HIS A 71 -21.88 -19.69 8.06
N ASN A 72 -21.12 -19.20 7.07
CA ASN A 72 -21.63 -18.88 5.75
C ASN A 72 -21.93 -17.40 5.46
N ILE A 73 -20.92 -16.55 5.66
CA ILE A 73 -20.94 -15.21 5.03
C ILE A 73 -21.03 -15.32 3.50
N SER A 74 -20.58 -16.44 2.91
CA SER A 74 -20.78 -16.72 1.49
C SER A 74 -22.26 -16.89 1.12
N ASN A 75 -23.07 -17.53 1.99
CA ASN A 75 -24.53 -17.59 1.84
C ASN A 75 -25.19 -16.21 1.96
N PHE A 76 -24.51 -15.21 2.52
CA PHE A 76 -25.02 -13.86 2.55
C PHE A 76 -24.53 -13.08 1.32
N VAL A 77 -23.22 -13.02 1.11
CA VAL A 77 -22.58 -12.19 0.08
C VAL A 77 -22.92 -12.67 -1.32
N SER A 78 -22.85 -13.97 -1.58
CA SER A 78 -23.09 -14.49 -2.93
C SER A 78 -24.54 -14.23 -3.38
N PRO A 79 -25.58 -14.53 -2.60
CA PRO A 79 -26.95 -14.12 -2.94
C PRO A 79 -27.14 -12.62 -3.01
N LEU A 80 -26.50 -11.84 -2.13
CA LEU A 80 -26.58 -10.38 -2.16
C LEU A 80 -26.07 -9.82 -3.50
N LEU A 81 -24.90 -10.28 -3.95
CA LEU A 81 -24.31 -9.88 -5.23
C LEU A 81 -25.16 -10.31 -6.43
N LEU A 82 -25.79 -11.49 -6.36
CA LEU A 82 -26.72 -11.98 -7.39
C LEU A 82 -28.02 -11.17 -7.42
N LEU A 83 -28.62 -10.87 -6.27
CA LEU A 83 -29.86 -10.10 -6.14
C LEU A 83 -29.71 -8.64 -6.60
N ARG A 84 -28.48 -8.10 -6.51
CA ARG A 84 -28.12 -6.78 -7.03
C ARG A 84 -27.96 -6.78 -8.55
N GLY A 85 -27.63 -7.92 -9.15
CA GLY A 85 -27.32 -8.02 -10.58
C GLY A 85 -26.09 -7.22 -10.98
N HIS A 86 -26.09 -6.67 -12.20
CA HIS A 86 -24.95 -5.94 -12.80
C HIS A 86 -25.05 -4.42 -12.67
N ILE A 87 -25.69 -3.92 -11.61
CA ILE A 87 -25.79 -2.48 -11.35
C ILE A 87 -24.38 -1.93 -11.12
N THR A 88 -24.09 -0.71 -11.60
CA THR A 88 -22.76 -0.11 -11.46
C THR A 88 -22.38 0.09 -10.00
N LEU A 89 -21.16 -0.29 -9.63
CA LEU A 89 -20.56 0.01 -8.32
C LEU A 89 -19.53 1.13 -8.49
N ASP A 90 -19.62 2.14 -7.64
CA ASP A 90 -18.56 3.15 -7.50
C ASP A 90 -17.47 2.61 -6.56
N GLU A 91 -17.88 1.97 -5.46
CA GLU A 91 -16.98 1.45 -4.42
C GLU A 91 -17.50 0.15 -3.83
N VAL A 92 -16.61 -0.83 -3.66
CA VAL A 92 -16.87 -2.02 -2.85
C VAL A 92 -15.79 -2.16 -1.79
N LYS A 93 -16.21 -2.37 -0.55
CA LYS A 93 -15.33 -2.61 0.59
C LYS A 93 -15.67 -3.94 1.24
N PHE A 94 -14.68 -4.80 1.35
CA PHE A 94 -14.71 -6.08 2.05
C PHE A 94 -13.92 -5.92 3.35
N ASP A 95 -14.58 -5.95 4.49
CA ASP A 95 -13.98 -5.65 5.80
C ASP A 95 -14.35 -6.75 6.81
N PHE A 96 -13.50 -7.74 6.94
CA PHE A 96 -13.81 -8.93 7.72
C PHE A 96 -12.83 -9.16 8.86
N GLU A 97 -13.36 -9.71 9.95
CA GLU A 97 -12.57 -10.07 11.12
C GLU A 97 -11.59 -11.22 10.83
N PRO A 98 -10.46 -11.30 11.59
CA PRO A 98 -9.31 -12.15 11.27
C PRO A 98 -9.53 -13.68 11.27
N TYR A 99 -10.69 -14.16 11.69
CA TYR A 99 -10.91 -15.57 12.04
C TYR A 99 -11.81 -16.33 11.05
N LEU A 100 -12.06 -15.77 9.87
CA LEU A 100 -12.88 -16.41 8.83
C LEU A 100 -11.99 -17.09 7.78
N HIS A 101 -12.19 -18.38 7.53
CA HIS A 101 -11.50 -19.11 6.46
C HIS A 101 -12.30 -18.99 5.15
N LEU A 102 -12.06 -17.92 4.37
CA LEU A 102 -12.83 -17.60 3.13
C LEU A 102 -11.95 -17.51 1.88
N HIS A 103 -10.94 -18.38 1.77
CA HIS A 103 -9.87 -18.23 0.78
C HIS A 103 -10.34 -18.12 -0.68
N HIS A 104 -11.39 -18.83 -1.11
CA HIS A 104 -11.81 -18.84 -2.52
C HIS A 104 -12.91 -17.83 -2.86
N ASP A 105 -13.78 -17.49 -1.91
CA ASP A 105 -14.99 -16.73 -2.22
C ASP A 105 -14.70 -15.25 -2.47
N ILE A 106 -13.72 -14.67 -1.76
CA ILE A 106 -13.39 -13.24 -1.90
C ILE A 106 -12.89 -12.91 -3.29
N ALA A 107 -12.04 -13.77 -3.87
CA ALA A 107 -11.53 -13.56 -5.21
C ALA A 107 -12.66 -13.60 -6.26
N ILE A 108 -13.70 -14.41 -6.04
CA ILE A 108 -14.92 -14.45 -6.86
C ILE A 108 -15.73 -13.15 -6.69
N TRP A 109 -15.92 -12.69 -5.45
CA TRP A 109 -16.67 -11.46 -5.16
C TRP A 109 -15.99 -10.22 -5.73
N ILE A 110 -14.65 -10.13 -5.65
CA ILE A 110 -13.89 -9.06 -6.30
C ILE A 110 -14.16 -9.08 -7.80
N ARG A 111 -14.06 -10.23 -8.45
CA ARG A 111 -14.32 -10.35 -9.90
C ARG A 111 -15.76 -9.99 -10.26
N HIS A 112 -16.74 -10.38 -9.45
CA HIS A 112 -18.13 -9.96 -9.64
C HIS A 112 -18.30 -8.45 -9.51
N ALA A 113 -17.64 -7.82 -8.54
CA ALA A 113 -17.66 -6.37 -8.40
C ALA A 113 -17.02 -5.66 -9.61
N LEU A 114 -15.94 -6.21 -10.16
CA LEU A 114 -15.33 -5.71 -11.40
C LEU A 114 -16.27 -5.84 -12.61
N LEU A 115 -17.03 -6.94 -12.72
CA LEU A 115 -18.10 -7.07 -13.73
C LEU A 115 -19.20 -6.01 -13.54
N CYS A 116 -19.44 -5.59 -12.29
CA CYS A 116 -20.32 -4.47 -11.95
C CYS A 116 -19.66 -3.09 -12.15
N LYS A 117 -18.55 -3.01 -12.90
CA LYS A 117 -17.82 -1.77 -13.21
C LYS A 117 -17.30 -1.03 -11.98
N ALA A 118 -16.98 -1.75 -10.90
CA ALA A 118 -16.38 -1.17 -9.70
C ALA A 118 -15.15 -0.32 -10.02
N GLN A 119 -15.15 0.93 -9.53
CA GLN A 119 -14.03 1.85 -9.68
C GLN A 119 -13.05 1.76 -8.51
N VAL A 120 -13.54 1.45 -7.31
CA VAL A 120 -12.75 1.32 -6.10
C VAL A 120 -13.03 -0.04 -5.46
N VAL A 121 -11.97 -0.80 -5.19
CA VAL A 121 -12.04 -2.09 -4.47
C VAL A 121 -11.13 -2.00 -3.25
N ILE A 122 -11.72 -2.18 -2.07
CA ILE A 122 -11.02 -2.18 -0.77
C ILE A 122 -11.20 -3.56 -0.15
N VAL A 123 -10.11 -4.21 0.21
CA VAL A 123 -10.11 -5.55 0.83
C VAL A 123 -9.26 -5.51 2.09
N HIS A 124 -9.93 -5.60 3.24
CA HIS A 124 -9.30 -5.76 4.54
C HIS A 124 -9.65 -7.15 5.06
N PHE A 125 -8.67 -8.05 5.04
CA PHE A 125 -8.89 -9.44 5.42
C PHE A 125 -7.58 -10.09 5.85
N ASN A 126 -7.51 -10.62 7.07
CA ASN A 126 -6.35 -11.42 7.47
C ASN A 126 -6.49 -12.84 6.95
N ASN A 127 -5.42 -13.40 6.37
CA ASN A 127 -5.35 -14.81 5.96
C ASN A 127 -6.24 -15.16 4.76
N VAL A 128 -6.31 -14.29 3.74
CA VAL A 128 -6.86 -14.63 2.41
C VAL A 128 -5.77 -14.60 1.38
N LYS A 129 -5.77 -15.64 0.54
CA LYS A 129 -4.87 -15.79 -0.58
C LYS A 129 -5.56 -15.26 -1.83
N LEU A 130 -5.05 -14.18 -2.40
CA LEU A 130 -5.46 -13.70 -3.71
C LEU A 130 -4.40 -14.08 -4.73
N GLY A 131 -4.78 -14.99 -5.62
CA GLY A 131 -3.93 -15.50 -6.69
C GLY A 131 -4.60 -15.39 -8.05
N ASP A 132 -4.09 -16.19 -8.99
CA ASP A 132 -4.56 -16.24 -10.38
C ASP A 132 -6.08 -16.53 -10.52
N PRO A 133 -6.71 -16.12 -11.63
CA PRO A 133 -6.18 -15.29 -12.73
C PRO A 133 -6.03 -13.79 -12.37
N PRO A 134 -5.22 -13.02 -13.13
CA PRO A 134 -5.08 -11.57 -12.95
C PRO A 134 -6.43 -10.83 -13.06
N LEU A 135 -6.50 -9.64 -12.45
CA LEU A 135 -7.70 -8.82 -12.52
C LEU A 135 -7.90 -8.23 -13.92
N VAL A 136 -9.17 -8.13 -14.34
CA VAL A 136 -9.57 -7.57 -15.63
C VAL A 136 -10.67 -6.53 -15.37
N SER A 137 -10.41 -5.28 -15.71
CA SER A 137 -11.41 -4.20 -15.58
C SER A 137 -11.01 -2.95 -16.31
N ASN A 138 -11.93 -2.37 -17.10
CA ASN A 138 -11.72 -1.08 -17.76
C ASN A 138 -12.10 0.12 -16.87
N HIS A 139 -12.67 -0.13 -15.69
CA HIS A 139 -13.24 0.92 -14.83
C HIS A 139 -12.52 1.07 -13.50
N LEU A 140 -11.73 0.07 -13.10
CA LEU A 140 -11.02 0.05 -11.83
C LEU A 140 -9.94 1.15 -11.81
N ARG A 141 -10.05 2.06 -10.83
CA ARG A 141 -9.14 3.20 -10.63
C ARG A 141 -8.29 3.06 -9.37
N ARG A 142 -8.81 2.39 -8.35
CA ARG A 142 -8.14 2.24 -7.05
C ARG A 142 -8.35 0.86 -6.46
N ILE A 143 -7.25 0.28 -5.99
CA ILE A 143 -7.25 -0.95 -5.18
C ILE A 143 -6.57 -0.65 -3.85
N GLU A 144 -7.18 -1.09 -2.76
CA GLU A 144 -6.59 -1.09 -1.42
C GLU A 144 -6.64 -2.49 -0.83
N LEU A 145 -5.49 -3.01 -0.41
CA LEU A 145 -5.34 -4.34 0.17
C LEU A 145 -4.72 -4.18 1.56
N GLU A 146 -5.36 -4.74 2.58
CA GLU A 146 -4.83 -4.78 3.94
C GLU A 146 -4.86 -6.21 4.48
N SER A 147 -3.71 -6.69 4.96
CA SER A 147 -3.50 -8.00 5.58
C SER A 147 -3.70 -9.24 4.68
N VAL A 148 -3.58 -9.06 3.37
CA VAL A 148 -3.82 -10.10 2.36
C VAL A 148 -2.53 -10.81 1.92
N ASP A 149 -2.61 -12.11 1.64
CA ASP A 149 -1.54 -12.90 1.01
C ASP A 149 -1.71 -12.87 -0.51
N LEU A 150 -0.69 -12.42 -1.24
CA LEU A 150 -0.74 -12.24 -2.68
C LEU A 150 0.21 -13.20 -3.38
N GLU A 151 -0.34 -14.00 -4.30
CA GLU A 151 0.39 -15.05 -5.00
C GLU A 151 0.17 -14.95 -6.53
N GLY A 152 0.97 -15.68 -7.30
CA GLY A 152 0.79 -15.82 -8.75
C GLY A 152 0.87 -14.48 -9.50
N LYS A 153 -0.08 -14.21 -10.40
CA LYS A 153 -0.11 -12.98 -11.21
C LYS A 153 -1.18 -11.98 -10.74
N PHE A 154 -1.61 -12.03 -9.49
CA PHE A 154 -2.67 -11.15 -8.98
C PHE A 154 -2.34 -9.66 -9.19
N LEU A 155 -1.07 -9.27 -9.02
CA LEU A 155 -0.58 -7.89 -9.21
C LEU A 155 -0.10 -7.58 -10.65
N SER A 156 -0.55 -8.34 -11.63
CA SER A 156 -0.33 -8.05 -13.05
C SER A 156 -1.53 -7.31 -13.64
N PHE A 157 -1.44 -5.97 -13.68
CA PHE A 157 -2.55 -5.08 -14.07
C PHE A 157 -2.56 -4.70 -15.56
N ALA A 158 -1.98 -5.53 -16.43
CA ALA A 158 -1.97 -5.31 -17.88
C ALA A 158 -3.39 -5.13 -18.46
N SER A 159 -4.39 -5.79 -17.86
CA SER A 159 -5.81 -5.73 -18.25
C SER A 159 -6.62 -4.70 -17.45
N CYS A 160 -5.96 -3.75 -16.77
CA CYS A 160 -6.58 -2.68 -16.00
C CYS A 160 -6.08 -1.29 -16.46
N PRO A 161 -6.51 -0.81 -17.65
CA PRO A 161 -5.96 0.42 -18.24
C PRO A 161 -6.31 1.70 -17.46
N SER A 162 -7.29 1.66 -16.56
CA SER A 162 -7.74 2.82 -15.79
C SER A 162 -7.20 2.87 -14.36
N LEU A 163 -6.38 1.89 -13.94
CA LEU A 163 -5.90 1.78 -12.56
C LEU A 163 -4.84 2.84 -12.26
N GLU A 164 -5.13 3.76 -11.34
CA GLU A 164 -4.22 4.87 -11.00
C GLU A 164 -3.57 4.70 -9.62
N VAL A 165 -4.24 4.02 -8.69
CA VAL A 165 -3.81 3.91 -7.28
C VAL A 165 -3.83 2.47 -6.80
N LEU A 166 -2.71 2.03 -6.23
CA LEU A 166 -2.58 0.75 -5.52
C LEU A 166 -2.00 1.03 -4.15
N LYS A 167 -2.75 0.65 -3.11
CA LYS A 167 -2.28 0.68 -1.72
C LYS A 167 -2.30 -0.71 -1.14
N MET A 168 -1.22 -1.05 -0.46
CA MET A 168 -1.03 -2.33 0.20
C MET A 168 -0.50 -2.07 1.59
N LYS A 169 -1.09 -2.71 2.59
CA LYS A 169 -0.68 -2.59 3.98
C LYS A 169 -0.69 -3.95 4.67
N ASN A 170 0.34 -4.29 5.42
CA ASN A 170 0.43 -5.57 6.14
C ASN A 170 0.26 -6.83 5.24
N CYS A 171 0.49 -6.72 3.92
CA CYS A 171 0.33 -7.84 2.99
C CYS A 171 1.58 -8.73 2.91
N GLU A 172 1.37 -10.02 2.63
CA GLU A 172 2.45 -10.92 2.19
C GLU A 172 2.50 -10.99 0.66
N ILE A 173 3.67 -10.80 0.06
CA ILE A 173 3.87 -10.74 -1.38
C ILE A 173 4.75 -11.93 -1.80
N ASN A 174 4.12 -12.92 -2.41
CA ASN A 174 4.71 -14.15 -2.92
C ASN A 174 4.56 -14.25 -4.45
N LEU A 175 5.04 -13.21 -5.14
CA LEU A 175 4.99 -13.13 -6.60
C LEU A 175 6.24 -12.47 -7.17
N GLY A 176 6.59 -12.86 -8.40
CA GLY A 176 7.80 -12.40 -9.07
C GLY A 176 7.67 -11.01 -9.72
N ARG A 177 6.46 -10.48 -9.91
CA ARG A 177 6.28 -9.22 -10.66
C ARG A 177 5.03 -8.42 -10.32
N ILE A 178 5.21 -7.12 -10.05
CA ILE A 178 4.16 -6.10 -10.03
C ILE A 178 4.27 -5.31 -11.33
N SER A 179 3.22 -5.30 -12.16
CA SER A 179 3.25 -4.60 -13.44
C SER A 179 1.98 -3.82 -13.73
N SER A 180 2.13 -2.59 -14.23
CA SER A 180 1.01 -1.76 -14.71
C SER A 180 1.51 -0.69 -15.67
N GLN A 181 0.69 -0.35 -16.67
CA GLN A 181 0.96 0.76 -17.60
C GLN A 181 0.21 2.05 -17.22
N SER A 182 -0.76 1.97 -16.31
CA SER A 182 -1.67 3.06 -15.93
C SER A 182 -1.42 3.61 -14.52
N LEU A 183 -0.74 2.83 -13.68
CA LEU A 183 -0.60 3.11 -12.25
C LEU A 183 0.30 4.32 -11.99
N LYS A 184 -0.24 5.32 -11.30
CA LYS A 184 0.44 6.58 -10.94
C LYS A 184 0.93 6.59 -9.49
N HIS A 185 0.23 5.91 -8.60
CA HIS A 185 0.51 5.91 -7.17
C HIS A 185 0.60 4.48 -6.62
N LEU A 186 1.79 4.11 -6.13
CA LEU A 186 2.05 2.83 -5.49
C LEU A 186 2.48 3.09 -4.04
N ARG A 187 1.72 2.53 -3.10
CA ARG A 187 2.00 2.61 -1.67
C ARG A 187 1.99 1.21 -1.07
N ILE A 188 3.13 0.76 -0.57
CA ILE A 188 3.32 -0.52 0.10
C ILE A 188 3.86 -0.21 1.49
N GLU A 189 3.13 -0.58 2.53
CA GLU A 189 3.46 -0.30 3.92
C GLU A 189 3.41 -1.57 4.77
N TYR A 190 4.45 -1.83 5.57
CA TYR A 190 4.45 -2.99 6.49
C TYR A 190 4.26 -4.34 5.76
N CYS A 191 4.64 -4.45 4.49
CA CYS A 191 4.47 -5.67 3.70
C CYS A 191 5.72 -6.55 3.75
N THR A 192 5.53 -7.88 3.65
CA THR A 192 6.64 -8.84 3.59
C THR A 192 6.78 -9.40 2.17
N PHE A 193 7.97 -9.30 1.58
CA PHE A 193 8.30 -9.93 0.31
C PHE A 193 8.94 -11.30 0.57
N ARG A 194 8.21 -12.39 0.30
CA ARG A 194 8.61 -13.77 0.62
C ARG A 194 8.97 -14.62 -0.61
N CYS A 195 9.11 -14.01 -1.78
CA CYS A 195 9.33 -14.72 -3.03
C CYS A 195 10.77 -15.29 -3.14
N LEU A 196 10.89 -16.53 -3.65
CA LEU A 196 12.19 -17.18 -3.95
C LEU A 196 12.98 -16.39 -4.99
N GLU A 197 12.28 -15.83 -5.97
CA GLU A 197 12.80 -14.90 -6.98
C GLU A 197 12.47 -13.47 -6.56
N ARG A 198 13.35 -12.50 -6.84
CA ARG A 198 13.08 -11.11 -6.46
C ARG A 198 11.84 -10.58 -7.16
N THR A 199 10.97 -9.92 -6.40
CA THR A 199 9.82 -9.24 -6.96
C THR A 199 10.27 -8.04 -7.81
N HIS A 200 9.95 -8.05 -9.10
CA HIS A 200 10.21 -6.94 -9.99
C HIS A 200 9.04 -5.95 -10.00
N ILE A 201 9.31 -4.67 -9.76
CA ILE A 201 8.31 -3.60 -9.89
C ILE A 201 8.52 -2.90 -11.24
N SER A 202 7.59 -3.11 -12.16
CA SER A 202 7.60 -2.63 -13.54
C SER A 202 6.40 -1.71 -13.79
N VAL A 203 6.56 -0.44 -13.43
CA VAL A 203 5.47 0.57 -13.53
C VAL A 203 6.03 1.87 -14.12
N PRO A 204 6.14 1.99 -15.46
CA PRO A 204 6.78 3.14 -16.09
C PRO A 204 6.02 4.48 -15.93
N SER A 205 4.70 4.42 -15.68
CA SER A 205 3.83 5.57 -15.45
C SER A 205 3.76 6.05 -14.00
N LEU A 206 4.57 5.44 -13.11
CA LEU A 206 4.53 5.75 -11.69
C LEU A 206 5.05 7.15 -11.40
N ILE A 207 4.28 7.93 -10.64
CA ILE A 207 4.60 9.29 -10.19
C ILE A 207 5.03 9.27 -8.72
N ILE A 208 4.32 8.49 -7.90
CA ILE A 208 4.58 8.36 -6.46
C ILE A 208 4.85 6.91 -6.10
N LEU A 209 6.04 6.64 -5.57
CA LEU A 209 6.43 5.36 -4.97
C LEU A 209 6.58 5.54 -3.45
N ARG A 210 5.91 4.70 -2.67
CA ARG A 210 6.17 4.56 -1.23
C ARG A 210 6.33 3.09 -0.89
N LEU A 211 7.54 2.72 -0.49
CA LEU A 211 7.91 1.40 0.00
C LEU A 211 8.39 1.56 1.44
N ASN A 212 7.46 1.52 2.39
CA ASN A 212 7.75 1.86 3.77
C ASN A 212 7.57 0.64 4.67
N ASP A 213 8.46 0.50 5.64
CA ASP A 213 8.49 -0.54 6.66
C ASP A 213 8.33 -1.97 6.10
N PHE A 214 8.88 -2.25 4.91
CA PHE A 214 8.76 -3.58 4.29
C PHE A 214 9.86 -4.54 4.77
N MET A 215 9.56 -5.84 4.78
CA MET A 215 10.43 -6.93 5.26
C MET A 215 10.70 -7.95 4.15
N GLY A 216 11.68 -8.84 4.37
CA GLY A 216 12.02 -9.95 3.47
C GLY A 216 12.98 -9.53 2.36
N THR A 217 12.79 -10.05 1.14
CA THR A 217 13.70 -9.77 0.01
C THR A 217 13.36 -8.42 -0.65
N THR A 218 14.37 -7.57 -0.88
CA THR A 218 14.11 -6.25 -1.46
C THR A 218 13.64 -6.35 -2.92
N PRO A 219 12.59 -5.61 -3.31
CA PRO A 219 12.10 -5.63 -4.69
C PRO A 219 13.06 -4.91 -5.65
N LEU A 220 13.14 -5.41 -6.89
CA LEU A 220 13.91 -4.80 -7.97
C LEU A 220 13.08 -3.73 -8.68
N LEU A 221 13.55 -2.48 -8.61
CA LEU A 221 12.92 -1.35 -9.30
C LEU A 221 13.37 -1.30 -10.75
N GLN A 222 12.43 -1.46 -11.70
CA GLN A 222 12.70 -1.25 -13.12
C GLN A 222 12.59 0.24 -13.50
N ALA A 223 12.75 0.57 -14.79
CA ALA A 223 12.71 1.95 -15.27
C ALA A 223 11.36 2.63 -14.98
N MET A 224 11.42 3.72 -14.21
CA MET A 224 10.28 4.55 -13.84
C MET A 224 10.56 6.00 -14.25
N PRO A 225 10.52 6.32 -15.57
CA PRO A 225 10.89 7.64 -16.06
C PRO A 225 9.98 8.75 -15.53
N SER A 226 8.75 8.44 -15.12
CA SER A 226 7.76 9.42 -14.65
C SER A 226 7.82 9.72 -13.15
N LEU A 227 8.72 9.06 -12.41
CA LEU A 227 8.76 9.10 -10.95
C LEU A 227 9.16 10.48 -10.45
N ASP A 228 8.32 11.10 -9.63
CA ASP A 228 8.51 12.45 -9.06
C ASP A 228 8.78 12.41 -7.55
N ILE A 229 8.09 11.51 -6.83
CA ILE A 229 8.22 11.35 -5.39
C ILE A 229 8.49 9.88 -5.06
N ALA A 230 9.57 9.62 -4.30
CA ALA A 230 9.91 8.29 -3.83
C ALA A 230 10.15 8.29 -2.31
N SER A 231 9.64 7.26 -1.64
CA SER A 231 9.95 6.92 -0.25
C SER A 231 10.35 5.45 -0.19
N VAL A 232 11.56 5.17 0.32
CA VAL A 232 12.08 3.81 0.47
C VAL A 232 12.66 3.65 1.86
N GLU A 233 11.88 2.99 2.72
CA GLU A 233 12.16 2.85 4.15
C GLU A 233 11.98 1.38 4.58
N PRO A 234 12.84 0.44 4.17
CA PRO A 234 12.77 -0.94 4.63
C PRO A 234 12.86 -1.07 6.17
N ASP A 235 12.33 -2.18 6.70
CA ASP A 235 12.43 -2.52 8.11
C ASP A 235 13.75 -3.24 8.47
N VAL A 236 13.92 -3.62 9.74
CA VAL A 236 15.12 -4.31 10.26
C VAL A 236 15.31 -5.69 9.61
N ASP A 237 14.19 -6.36 9.36
CA ASP A 237 14.14 -7.76 8.96
C ASP A 237 14.17 -7.89 7.43
N ILE A 238 15.24 -7.38 6.82
CA ILE A 238 15.52 -7.63 5.40
C ILE A 238 16.40 -8.87 5.27
N ASP A 239 15.93 -9.84 4.50
CA ASP A 239 16.65 -11.08 4.14
C ASP A 239 17.60 -10.87 2.94
N ASP A 240 18.22 -9.71 2.83
CA ASP A 240 18.97 -9.30 1.63
C ASP A 240 20.47 -9.12 1.92
N TYR A 241 21.00 -10.06 2.72
CA TYR A 241 22.42 -10.25 2.96
C TYR A 241 22.89 -11.56 2.32
N CYS A 242 24.06 -11.52 1.69
CA CYS A 242 24.74 -12.75 1.28
C CYS A 242 25.41 -13.41 2.51
N TYR A 243 24.91 -14.59 2.92
CA TYR A 243 25.42 -15.34 4.07
C TYR A 243 26.51 -16.37 3.72
N GLU A 244 26.79 -16.59 2.44
CA GLU A 244 27.82 -17.55 1.96
C GLU A 244 29.24 -16.97 1.92
N ALA A 245 29.47 -15.80 2.54
CA ALA A 245 30.83 -15.30 2.71
C ALA A 245 31.50 -16.08 3.86
N ASP A 246 32.25 -17.13 3.51
CA ASP A 246 33.31 -17.63 4.39
C ASP A 246 34.20 -16.46 4.80
N PHE A 247 34.76 -16.55 6.02
CA PHE A 247 35.36 -15.49 6.83
C PHE A 247 36.43 -14.57 6.19
N GLU A 248 36.70 -14.62 4.88
CA GLU A 248 37.70 -13.80 4.19
C GLU A 248 37.30 -13.17 2.84
N GLY A 249 36.07 -13.33 2.32
CA GLY A 249 35.72 -12.64 1.06
C GLY A 249 34.30 -12.85 0.55
N CYS A 250 33.89 -11.97 -0.38
CA CYS A 250 32.61 -12.06 -1.11
C CYS A 250 32.60 -13.33 -1.99
N CYS A 251 31.54 -14.13 -1.95
CA CYS A 251 31.45 -15.34 -2.77
C CYS A 251 31.16 -14.97 -4.24
N GLY A 252 32.20 -14.70 -5.02
CA GLY A 252 32.15 -14.37 -6.46
C GLY A 252 31.55 -15.47 -7.37
N LEU A 253 30.77 -16.40 -6.82
CA LEU A 253 30.11 -17.52 -7.50
C LEU A 253 28.59 -17.54 -7.32
N CYS A 254 27.99 -16.80 -6.38
CA CYS A 254 26.54 -16.75 -6.34
C CYS A 254 26.02 -15.77 -7.40
N ALA A 255 24.96 -16.13 -8.12
CA ALA A 255 24.28 -15.25 -9.08
C ALA A 255 23.81 -13.90 -8.45
N LYS A 256 23.92 -13.77 -7.12
CA LYS A 256 23.58 -12.61 -6.29
C LYS A 256 24.81 -11.78 -5.82
N CYS A 257 26.06 -12.08 -6.22
CA CYS A 257 27.26 -11.33 -5.81
C CYS A 257 28.31 -11.13 -6.92
N CYS A 258 27.93 -10.67 -8.11
CA CYS A 258 28.88 -10.20 -9.11
C CYS A 258 29.16 -8.70 -8.96
N GLY A 259 30.28 -8.35 -8.32
CA GLY A 259 30.85 -7.00 -8.30
C GLY A 259 32.33 -7.08 -7.96
N ASP A 260 33.17 -6.37 -8.71
CA ASP A 260 34.66 -6.41 -8.64
C ASP A 260 35.26 -5.74 -7.39
N ASP A 261 34.48 -5.50 -6.34
CA ASP A 261 34.97 -4.78 -5.18
C ASP A 261 35.48 -5.75 -4.11
N ASP A 262 36.72 -5.51 -3.64
CA ASP A 262 37.47 -6.15 -2.55
C ASP A 262 36.80 -6.02 -1.17
N HIS A 263 35.48 -6.19 -1.08
CA HIS A 263 34.72 -6.05 0.15
C HIS A 263 34.79 -7.32 0.99
N LYS A 264 35.65 -7.28 2.02
CA LYS A 264 35.57 -8.18 3.18
C LYS A 264 34.30 -7.86 4.00
N GLY A 265 33.19 -8.54 3.74
CA GLY A 265 31.97 -8.44 4.55
C GLY A 265 30.67 -8.86 3.84
N SER A 266 29.60 -9.08 4.62
CA SER A 266 28.25 -9.40 4.12
C SER A 266 27.74 -8.33 3.15
N CYS A 267 27.55 -8.69 1.89
CA CYS A 267 27.07 -7.78 0.83
C CYS A 267 25.59 -7.45 1.06
N PHE A 268 25.26 -6.16 1.21
CA PHE A 268 23.89 -5.66 1.24
C PHE A 268 23.38 -5.57 -0.20
N VAL A 269 22.55 -6.50 -0.62
CA VAL A 269 22.34 -6.73 -2.06
C VAL A 269 21.46 -5.65 -2.70
N PHE A 270 20.57 -5.02 -1.94
CA PHE A 270 19.79 -3.87 -2.38
C PHE A 270 20.70 -2.68 -2.72
N GLY A 271 21.74 -2.44 -1.92
CA GLY A 271 22.75 -1.41 -2.20
C GLY A 271 23.48 -1.62 -3.52
N ARG A 272 23.74 -2.89 -3.87
CA ARG A 272 24.33 -3.27 -5.16
C ARG A 272 23.33 -3.08 -6.31
N ASP A 273 22.09 -3.50 -6.15
CA ASP A 273 21.07 -3.41 -7.21
C ASP A 273 20.82 -1.96 -7.63
N LEU A 274 20.97 -1.01 -6.71
CA LEU A 274 20.91 0.42 -7.01
C LEU A 274 21.95 0.86 -8.04
N ARG A 275 23.13 0.23 -8.07
CA ARG A 275 24.16 0.54 -9.09
C ARG A 275 23.69 0.20 -10.50
N TRP A 276 22.70 -0.68 -10.61
CA TRP A 276 22.09 -1.09 -11.88
C TRP A 276 20.69 -0.48 -12.02
N CYS A 277 20.29 0.41 -11.11
CA CYS A 277 19.03 1.10 -11.23
C CYS A 277 19.07 2.06 -12.43
N PRO A 278 17.93 2.20 -13.12
CA PRO A 278 17.78 3.19 -14.18
C PRO A 278 17.83 4.61 -13.60
N VAL A 279 18.19 5.57 -14.44
CA VAL A 279 18.16 6.99 -14.07
C VAL A 279 16.72 7.44 -13.81
N PHE A 280 16.46 7.99 -12.63
CA PHE A 280 15.20 8.61 -12.24
C PHE A 280 15.17 10.06 -12.72
N SER A 281 14.95 10.24 -14.02
CA SER A 281 15.06 11.52 -14.72
C SER A 281 14.14 12.64 -14.21
N ASN A 282 13.05 12.29 -13.50
CA ASN A 282 12.04 13.23 -13.02
C ASN A 282 11.93 13.29 -11.49
N LEU A 283 12.77 12.56 -10.74
CA LEU A 283 12.62 12.45 -9.29
C LEU A 283 13.05 13.73 -8.59
N LYS A 284 12.10 14.43 -7.97
CA LYS A 284 12.33 15.70 -7.25
C LYS A 284 12.40 15.53 -5.75
N THR A 285 11.63 14.60 -5.18
CA THR A 285 11.58 14.38 -3.73
C THR A 285 11.92 12.92 -3.41
N LEU A 286 12.95 12.73 -2.60
CA LEU A 286 13.40 11.42 -2.15
C LEU A 286 13.41 11.35 -0.63
N TRP A 287 12.80 10.30 -0.09
CA TRP A 287 12.77 10.00 1.34
C TRP A 287 13.40 8.63 1.61
N LEU A 288 14.35 8.58 2.54
CA LEU A 288 15.11 7.38 2.89
C LEU A 288 15.22 7.24 4.41
N ASN A 289 15.42 6.02 4.91
CA ASN A 289 15.76 5.79 6.31
C ASN A 289 17.26 5.47 6.51
N GLU A 290 17.64 5.04 7.73
CA GLU A 290 18.99 4.69 8.16
C GLU A 290 19.76 3.72 7.22
N TRP A 291 19.11 2.93 6.37
CA TRP A 291 19.81 2.04 5.42
C TRP A 291 20.70 2.78 4.41
N CYS A 292 20.39 4.05 4.09
CA CYS A 292 21.14 4.83 3.11
C CYS A 292 22.58 5.13 3.55
N VAL A 293 22.91 4.98 4.84
CA VAL A 293 24.26 5.16 5.38
C VAL A 293 25.07 3.86 5.45
N ALA A 294 24.49 2.74 5.01
CA ALA A 294 25.20 1.47 4.92
C ALA A 294 26.40 1.58 3.97
N ALA A 295 27.39 0.70 4.17
CA ALA A 295 28.58 0.57 3.31
C ALA A 295 29.30 1.90 2.99
N GLY A 296 29.33 2.86 3.92
CA GLY A 296 30.03 4.13 3.69
C GLY A 296 29.29 5.11 2.76
N PHE A 297 27.95 5.11 2.80
CA PHE A 297 27.05 5.96 2.00
C PHE A 297 26.89 5.54 0.54
N ASP A 298 27.45 4.41 0.11
CA ASP A 298 27.32 3.88 -1.25
C ASP A 298 25.88 3.91 -1.80
N PRO A 299 24.83 3.47 -1.07
CA PRO A 299 23.48 3.51 -1.59
C PRO A 299 22.95 4.93 -1.78
N LEU A 300 23.29 5.84 -0.86
CA LEU A 300 22.93 7.26 -0.96
C LEU A 300 23.63 7.93 -2.14
N ILE A 301 24.94 7.71 -2.31
CA ILE A 301 25.74 8.21 -3.44
C ILE A 301 25.10 7.75 -4.75
N CYS A 302 24.81 6.45 -4.85
CA CYS A 302 24.22 5.87 -6.04
C CYS A 302 22.86 6.49 -6.38
N LEU A 303 21.95 6.63 -5.40
CA LEU A 303 20.64 7.26 -5.62
C LEU A 303 20.75 8.72 -6.04
N LEU A 304 21.71 9.47 -5.49
CA LEU A 304 21.95 10.87 -5.85
C LEU A 304 22.47 11.00 -7.29
N GLU A 305 23.36 10.12 -7.74
CA GLU A 305 23.85 10.09 -9.12
C GLU A 305 22.75 9.71 -10.13
N HIS A 306 21.85 8.81 -9.74
CA HIS A 306 20.73 8.39 -10.59
C HIS A 306 19.53 9.35 -10.54
N SER A 307 19.60 10.44 -9.78
CA SER A 307 18.50 11.41 -9.60
C SER A 307 18.93 12.84 -9.93
N PRO A 308 19.21 13.15 -11.22
CA PRO A 308 19.84 14.41 -11.63
C PRO A 308 18.95 15.65 -11.48
N VAL A 309 17.68 15.50 -11.12
CA VAL A 309 16.76 16.64 -10.90
C VAL A 309 16.26 16.72 -9.46
N LEU A 310 16.89 16.01 -8.52
CA LEU A 310 16.47 15.97 -7.14
C LEU A 310 16.54 17.36 -6.49
N GLU A 311 15.42 17.81 -5.91
CA GLU A 311 15.26 19.12 -5.27
C GLU A 311 15.25 18.99 -3.74
N LYS A 312 14.65 17.90 -3.23
CA LYS A 312 14.48 17.64 -1.80
C LYS A 312 14.90 16.20 -1.42
N LEU A 313 15.78 16.09 -0.44
CA LEU A 313 16.15 14.85 0.23
C LEU A 313 15.72 14.87 1.70
N THR A 314 14.98 13.87 2.14
CA THR A 314 14.65 13.67 3.56
C THR A 314 15.23 12.35 4.06
N LEU A 315 15.97 12.40 5.18
CA LEU A 315 16.60 11.25 5.83
C LEU A 315 15.97 11.01 7.20
N GLN A 316 15.34 9.85 7.39
CA GLN A 316 14.64 9.45 8.61
C GLN A 316 15.51 8.53 9.49
N LEU A 317 15.92 9.02 10.66
CA LEU A 317 16.85 8.36 11.59
C LEU A 317 16.20 8.08 12.95
N SER A 318 15.04 7.42 12.94
CA SER A 318 14.23 7.17 14.14
C SER A 318 14.37 5.77 14.73
N LYS A 319 14.88 4.79 13.97
CA LYS A 319 14.87 3.37 14.39
C LYS A 319 16.09 2.93 15.22
N GLY A 320 17.15 3.74 15.32
CA GLY A 320 18.28 3.47 16.22
C GLY A 320 19.12 2.25 15.82
N GLN A 321 19.02 1.79 14.58
CA GLN A 321 19.63 0.56 14.11
C GLN A 321 21.10 0.73 13.69
N LYS A 322 21.82 -0.39 13.74
CA LYS A 322 23.22 -0.51 13.32
C LYS A 322 23.32 -1.05 11.89
N TRP A 323 22.99 -0.22 10.90
CA TRP A 323 23.41 -0.43 9.49
C TRP A 323 24.94 -0.30 9.31
N THR A 324 25.64 0.06 10.38
CA THR A 324 27.07 0.33 10.44
C THR A 324 27.86 -0.91 10.87
N LYS A 325 28.05 -1.88 9.98
CA LYS A 325 29.32 -2.64 9.99
C LYS A 325 30.31 -1.83 9.17
N GLN A 326 31.08 -1.00 9.86
CA GLN A 326 32.08 -0.13 9.25
C GLN A 326 33.26 -0.98 8.77
N THR A 327 33.56 -0.95 7.47
CA THR A 327 34.95 -1.04 7.01
C THR A 327 35.61 0.29 7.39
N VAL A 328 36.55 0.22 8.32
CA VAL A 328 37.40 1.35 8.70
C VAL A 328 38.25 1.71 7.48
N GLY A 329 38.13 2.95 6.99
CA GLY A 329 39.14 3.54 6.10
C GLY A 329 38.80 3.69 4.61
N SER A 330 37.57 3.47 4.13
CA SER A 330 37.26 3.76 2.72
C SER A 330 37.05 5.26 2.47
N THR A 331 37.85 5.82 1.58
CA THR A 331 37.63 7.14 0.97
C THR A 331 36.41 7.04 0.06
N TYR A 332 35.26 7.55 0.47
CA TYR A 332 34.06 7.56 -0.37
C TYR A 332 34.21 8.59 -1.49
N LYS A 333 33.84 8.21 -2.71
CA LYS A 333 33.80 9.11 -3.86
C LYS A 333 32.63 10.09 -3.68
N LEU A 334 32.88 11.37 -3.93
CA LEU A 334 31.79 12.36 -3.93
C LEU A 334 30.92 12.11 -5.18
N PRO A 335 29.59 11.99 -5.02
CA PRO A 335 28.68 11.82 -6.14
C PRO A 335 28.72 13.04 -7.05
N THR A 336 28.59 12.83 -8.36
CA THR A 336 28.44 13.93 -9.33
C THR A 336 27.00 14.43 -9.25
N ILE A 337 26.73 15.35 -8.31
CA ILE A 337 25.37 15.79 -8.02
C ILE A 337 25.00 17.00 -8.87
N SER A 338 23.76 16.97 -9.34
CA SER A 338 23.10 18.13 -9.94
C SER A 338 22.91 19.21 -8.88
N GLY A 339 23.39 20.43 -9.14
CA GLY A 339 23.27 21.59 -8.23
C GLY A 339 21.83 22.08 -7.97
N ARG A 340 20.81 21.22 -8.16
CA ARG A 340 19.38 21.46 -7.88
C ARG A 340 18.94 21.02 -6.50
N LEU A 341 19.74 20.18 -5.81
CA LEU A 341 19.41 19.72 -4.47
C LEU A 341 19.57 20.87 -3.48
N ASN A 342 18.44 21.49 -3.12
CA ASN A 342 18.40 22.70 -2.30
C ASN A 342 17.91 22.40 -0.87
N ILE A 343 17.11 21.37 -0.69
CA ILE A 343 16.49 21.04 0.59
C ILE A 343 16.98 19.68 1.05
N VAL A 344 17.74 19.66 2.14
CA VAL A 344 18.13 18.43 2.82
C VAL A 344 17.61 18.48 4.25
N GLU A 345 16.74 17.55 4.60
CA GLU A 345 16.14 17.42 5.92
C GLU A 345 16.59 16.12 6.58
N ILE A 346 17.19 16.22 7.77
CA ILE A 346 17.50 15.06 8.61
C ILE A 346 16.51 15.04 9.76
N LYS A 347 15.67 14.02 9.79
CA LYS A 347 14.69 13.77 10.85
C LYS A 347 15.26 12.76 11.83
N CYS A 348 15.35 13.12 13.11
CA CYS A 348 15.88 12.22 14.13
C CYS A 348 15.25 12.47 15.50
N ALA A 349 15.14 11.42 16.31
CA ALA A 349 14.71 11.54 17.71
C ALA A 349 15.82 12.06 18.62
N LYS A 350 17.10 11.84 18.25
CA LYS A 350 18.28 12.28 18.98
C LYS A 350 19.43 12.52 18.00
N VAL A 351 20.17 13.60 18.21
CA VAL A 351 21.43 13.84 17.49
C VAL A 351 22.51 12.92 18.06
N ASP A 352 22.95 11.95 17.27
CA ASP A 352 24.00 10.99 17.61
C ASP A 352 25.17 11.03 16.61
N SER A 353 26.15 10.15 16.78
CA SER A 353 27.33 10.07 15.89
C SER A 353 26.97 9.78 14.42
N ARG A 354 25.81 9.17 14.14
CA ARG A 354 25.36 8.89 12.76
C ARG A 354 24.90 10.17 12.10
N VAL A 355 24.13 10.99 12.82
CA VAL A 355 23.72 12.33 12.37
C VAL A 355 24.96 13.18 12.03
N TYR A 356 25.98 13.20 12.89
CA TYR A 356 27.23 13.92 12.61
C TYR A 356 27.96 13.42 11.34
N LYS A 357 28.01 12.11 11.13
CA LYS A 357 28.63 11.52 9.92
C LYS A 357 27.87 11.92 8.65
N ILE A 358 26.54 11.88 8.69
CA ILE A 358 25.67 12.30 7.58
C ILE A 358 25.85 13.79 7.30
N LEU A 359 25.84 14.63 8.34
CA LEU A 359 26.06 16.08 8.20
C LEU A 359 27.41 16.38 7.57
N HIS A 360 28.49 15.74 8.05
CA HIS A 360 29.82 15.92 7.49
C HIS A 360 29.87 15.48 6.01
N PHE A 361 29.21 14.37 5.65
CA PHE A 361 29.11 13.93 4.26
C PHE A 361 28.32 14.92 3.40
N LEU A 362 27.11 15.29 3.81
CA LEU A 362 26.20 16.16 3.04
C LEU A 362 26.69 17.60 2.96
N SER A 363 27.43 18.11 3.95
CA SER A 363 28.04 19.45 3.91
C SER A 363 29.05 19.64 2.78
N LYS A 364 29.58 18.53 2.23
CA LYS A 364 30.46 18.55 1.05
C LYS A 364 29.70 18.62 -0.27
N ILE A 365 28.38 18.45 -0.22
CA ILE A 365 27.50 18.32 -1.38
C ILE A 365 26.54 19.52 -1.47
N VAL A 366 25.91 19.87 -0.36
CA VAL A 366 24.89 20.93 -0.27
C VAL A 366 25.30 21.99 0.75
N LEU A 367 24.82 23.21 0.51
CA LEU A 367 25.11 24.37 1.37
C LEU A 367 24.25 24.40 2.65
N GLN A 368 23.04 23.84 2.61
CA GLN A 368 22.11 23.89 3.74
C GLN A 368 21.53 22.51 4.06
N VAL A 369 21.67 22.12 5.33
CA VAL A 369 21.06 20.89 5.89
C VAL A 369 20.26 21.28 7.13
N ASN A 370 18.96 20.96 7.11
CA ASN A 370 18.04 21.23 8.21
C ASN A 370 17.91 19.96 9.08
N ILE A 371 18.10 20.10 10.39
CA ILE A 371 17.85 19.02 11.35
C ILE A 371 16.49 19.25 11.98
N ILE A 372 15.61 18.27 11.84
CA ILE A 372 14.26 18.29 12.41
C ILE A 372 14.23 17.27 13.54
N MET A 373 14.08 17.77 14.77
CA MET A 373 13.94 16.94 15.96
C MET A 373 12.51 16.41 16.05
N GLU A 374 12.35 15.10 16.02
CA GLU A 374 11.05 14.47 16.22
C GLU A 374 10.85 14.14 17.70
N SER A 375 9.81 14.71 18.31
CA SER A 375 9.39 14.31 19.64
C SER A 375 8.92 12.86 19.58
N LYS A 376 9.42 11.99 20.48
CA LYS A 376 8.86 10.65 20.67
C LYS A 376 7.35 10.77 20.90
N SER A 377 6.55 10.42 19.89
CA SER A 377 5.15 10.12 20.13
C SER A 377 5.14 8.87 21.00
N SER A 378 4.76 9.01 22.26
CA SER A 378 4.42 7.90 23.14
C SER A 378 3.39 7.03 22.41
N ARG A 379 3.81 5.84 21.97
CA ARG A 379 2.91 4.74 21.64
C ARG A 379 2.87 3.79 22.82
#